data_AF-A0A924CN02-F1
#
_entry.id   AF-A0A924CN02-F1
#
_cell.length_a   1.000
_cell.length_b   1.000
_cell.length_c   1.000
_cell.angle_alpha   90.00
_cell.angle_beta   90.00
_cell.angle_gamma   90.00
#
_symmetry.space_group_name_H-M   'P 1'
#
loop_
_entity.id
_entity.type
_entity.pdbx_description
1 polymer ?
#
loop_
_entity_poly.entity_id
_entity_poly.type
_entity_poly.pdbx_seq_one_letter_code
_entity_poly.pdbx_strand_id
1 'polypeptide(L)' 'MIHDENKDGKLNTGLFGIPTEGFGFFRNPKVRMGAPSFKDTAFSLSGPSTQIQIDLKYIF' A
#
# COMPACT_ATOMS: atom_id res chain seq x y z
N MET A 1 1.75 -1.28 -2.73
CA MET A 1 3.11 -1.75 -2.46
C MET A 1 3.17 -2.16 -1.00
N ILE A 2 3.84 -3.27 -0.71
CA ILE A 2 4.06 -3.75 0.65
C ILE A 2 5.56 -3.72 0.89
N HIS A 3 5.98 -3.21 2.04
CA HIS A 3 7.33 -3.37 2.52
C HIS A 3 7.39 -4.69 3.28
N ASP A 4 7.92 -5.72 2.64
CA ASP A 4 8.23 -6.99 3.28
C ASP A 4 9.56 -6.84 4.03
N GLU A 5 9.48 -6.45 5.30
CA GLU A 5 10.66 -6.12 6.11
C GLU A 5 11.40 -7.37 6.59
N ASN A 6 10.67 -8.45 6.86
CA ASN A 6 11.25 -9.70 7.37
C ASN A 6 11.61 -10.70 6.25
N LYS A 7 11.24 -10.39 4.99
CA LYS A 7 11.52 -11.17 3.77
C LYS A 7 10.83 -12.53 3.74
N ASP A 8 9.64 -12.64 4.33
CA ASP A 8 8.87 -13.88 4.36
C ASP A 8 7.90 -14.04 3.16
N GLY A 9 7.83 -13.02 2.30
CA GLY A 9 6.97 -12.99 1.11
C GLY A 9 5.49 -12.74 1.41
N LYS A 10 5.14 -12.34 2.64
CA LYS A 10 3.78 -12.09 3.09
C LYS A 10 3.68 -10.69 3.68
N LEU A 11 2.46 -10.16 3.65
CA LEU A 11 2.13 -8.98 4.45
C LEU A 11 1.79 -9.46 5.86
N ASN A 12 2.61 -9.10 6.84
CA ASN A 12 2.31 -9.41 8.22
C ASN A 12 1.15 -8.53 8.72
N THR A 13 0.16 -9.19 9.30
CA THR A 13 -1.05 -8.55 9.82
C THR A 13 -1.27 -8.96 11.27
N GLY A 14 -1.57 -7.98 12.11
CA GLY A 14 -1.90 -8.15 13.52
C GLY A 14 -3.41 -8.25 13.74
N LEU A 15 -3.85 -7.71 14.88
CA LEU A 15 -5.26 -7.75 15.27
C LEU A 15 -6.15 -7.06 14.22
N PHE A 16 -7.32 -7.64 13.94
CA PHE A 16 -8.28 -7.15 12.94
C PHE A 16 -7.71 -7.03 11.51
N GLY A 17 -6.61 -7.74 11.19
CA GLY A 17 -6.00 -7.70 9.85
C GLY A 17 -5.21 -6.41 9.58
N ILE A 18 -4.87 -5.66 10.63
CA ILE A 18 -4.10 -4.41 10.52
C ILE A 18 -2.65 -4.75 10.16
N PRO A 19 -2.09 -4.19 9.07
CA PRO A 19 -0.68 -4.38 8.72
C PRO A 19 0.27 -4.00 9.87
N THR A 20 1.21 -4.88 10.20
CA THR A 20 2.31 -4.59 11.15
C THR A 20 3.56 -4.09 10.43
N GLU A 21 3.58 -4.17 9.10
CA GLU A 21 4.67 -3.70 8.24
C GLU A 21 4.23 -2.49 7.43
N GLY A 22 5.20 -1.78 6.87
CA GLY A 22 4.95 -0.62 6.03
C GLY A 22 4.15 -0.96 4.78
N PHE A 23 3.09 -0.21 4.50
CA PHE A 23 2.30 -0.37 3.28
C PHE A 23 2.00 0.98 2.63
N GLY A 24 1.89 0.99 1.30
CA GLY A 24 1.65 2.19 0.52
C GLY A 24 0.69 1.95 -0.63
N PHE A 25 -0.21 2.91 -0.85
CA PHE A 25 -1.17 2.91 -1.95
C PHE A 25 -0.90 4.08 -2.89
N PHE A 26 -1.04 3.85 -4.19
CA PHE A 26 -1.02 4.93 -5.17
C PHE A 26 -2.12 5.96 -4.85
N ARG A 27 -1.86 7.25 -5.09
CA ARG A 27 -2.69 8.41 -4.68
C ARG A 27 -2.85 8.64 -3.16
N ASN A 28 -2.17 7.88 -2.31
CA ASN A 28 -2.21 8.05 -0.86
C ASN A 28 -3.64 8.25 -0.28
N PRO A 29 -4.63 7.41 -0.64
CA PRO A 29 -6.00 7.55 -0.13
C PRO A 29 -6.03 7.53 1.40
N LYS A 30 -7.04 8.20 1.97
CA LYS A 30 -7.29 8.13 3.42
C LYS A 30 -7.75 6.72 3.78
N VAL A 31 -6.86 5.97 4.43
CA VAL A 31 -7.17 4.66 5.01
C VAL A 31 -8.02 4.90 6.27
N ARG A 32 -9.27 4.39 6.29
CA ARG A 32 -10.21 4.57 7.40
C ARG A 32 -10.56 3.24 8.06
N MET A 33 -11.29 2.37 7.35
CA MET A 33 -11.54 1.00 7.75
C MET A 33 -11.26 0.09 6.56
N GLY A 34 -10.17 -0.65 6.63
CA GLY A 34 -9.75 -1.57 5.57
C GLY A 34 -8.99 -0.91 4.42
N ALA A 35 -8.61 -1.76 3.45
CA ALA A 35 -7.89 -1.33 2.26
C ALA A 35 -8.76 -0.42 1.37
N PRO A 36 -8.17 0.61 0.72
CA PRO A 36 -8.86 1.41 -0.29
C PRO A 36 -9.32 0.53 -1.46
N SER A 37 -10.36 0.97 -2.18
CA SER A 37 -10.81 0.23 -3.36
C SER A 37 -9.78 0.30 -4.47
N PHE A 38 -9.77 -0.68 -5.38
CA PHE A 38 -8.89 -0.65 -6.55
C PHE A 38 -9.02 0.68 -7.31
N LYS A 39 -10.25 1.18 -7.47
CA LYS A 39 -10.54 2.44 -8.16
C LYS A 39 -9.91 3.66 -7.50
N ASP A 40 -9.80 3.66 -6.16
CA ASP A 40 -9.17 4.76 -5.42
C ASP A 40 -7.64 4.79 -5.62
N THR A 41 -7.07 3.65 -6.00
CA THR A 41 -5.63 3.46 -6.20
C THR A 41 -5.21 3.26 -7.66
N ALA A 42 -6.16 3.18 -8.58
CA ALA A 42 -5.88 2.93 -9.99
C ALA A 42 -5.43 4.21 -10.70
N PHE A 43 -4.61 4.04 -11.74
CA PHE A 43 -4.23 5.11 -12.65
C PHE A 43 -4.07 4.58 -14.07
N SER A 44 -4.21 5.48 -15.03
CA SER A 44 -3.94 5.20 -16.44
C SER A 44 -2.48 5.50 -16.73
N LEU A 45 -1.78 4.53 -17.30
CA LEU A 45 -0.43 4.71 -17.82
C LEU A 45 -0.51 5.21 -19.27
N SER A 46 0.07 6.37 -19.56
CA SER A 46 0.11 6.93 -20.92
C SER A 46 1.56 7.21 -21.31
N GLY A 47 2.27 6.16 -21.72
CA GLY A 47 3.66 6.26 -22.15
C GLY A 47 4.48 5.03 -21.79
N PRO A 48 5.73 4.94 -22.30
CA PRO A 48 6.62 3.81 -22.06
C PRO A 48 7.17 3.76 -20.63
N SER A 49 7.16 4.89 -19.91
CA SER A 49 7.62 4.98 -18.52
C SER A 49 6.77 5.96 -17.73
N THR A 50 6.59 5.68 -16.44
CA THR A 50 5.96 6.60 -15.49
C THR A 50 6.62 6.38 -14.14
N GLN A 51 7.14 7.48 -13.58
CA GLN A 51 7.70 7.47 -12.24
C GLN A 51 6.56 7.70 -11.24
N ILE A 52 6.50 6.85 -10.23
CA ILE A 52 5.46 6.88 -9.21
C ILE A 52 6.14 6.92 -7.86
N GLN A 53 5.85 7.97 -7.09
CA GLN A 53 6.24 8.05 -5.69
C GLN A 53 5.08 7.53 -4.84
N ILE A 54 5.39 6.58 -3.97
CA ILE A 54 4.46 6.00 -3.00
C ILE A 54 5.05 6.24 -1.62
N ASP A 55 4.29 6.90 -0.75
CA ASP A 55 4.70 7.06 0.64
C ASP A 55 4.25 5.83 1.41
N LEU A 56 5.21 5.16 2.05
CA LEU A 56 4.92 4.06 2.95
C LEU A 56 4.35 4.61 4.25
N LYS A 57 3.27 3.99 4.71
CA LYS A 57 2.64 4.26 5.99
C LYS A 57 2.85 3.09 6.93
N TYR A 58 3.15 3.44 8.16
CA TYR A 58 3.29 2.54 9.29
C TYR A 58 2.18 2.90 10.28
N ILE A 59 1.42 1.90 10.72
CA ILE A 59 0.34 2.12 11.71
C ILE A 59 0.91 2.12 13.14
N PHE A 60 2.10 1.56 13.33
CA PHE A 60 2.81 1.44 14.60
C PHE A 60 4.26 1.91 14.46
#